data_AF-A0A2N1M405-F1
#
_entry.id   AF-A0A2N1M405-F1
#
_cell.length_a   1.000
_cell.length_b   1.000
_cell.length_c   1.000
_cell.angle_alpha   90.00
_cell.angle_beta   90.00
_cell.angle_gamma   90.00
#
_symmetry.space_group_name_H-M   'P 1'
#
loop_
_entity.id
_entity.type
_entity.pdbx_description
1 polymer ?
#
loop_
_entity_poly.entity_id
_entity_poly.type
_entity_poly.pdbx_seq_one_letter_code
_entity_poly.pdbx_strand_id
1 'polypeptide(L)'
;MLTLVSSTKTALKESILSHIDNSETHIDNQEINDLDIWDINIDNNKFTFIDLIKGFIPKNLSHFIDHFSKQKKLTSKILYQFRMKMGHHIFHEYWLKRCQEMEKKDKDLGINKNLKKRHYGVDCLYRLRQQSTINKYEDLIGIRNNIYYGSDILGYYDSCTP
;
A
#
# COMPACT_ATOMS: atom_id res chain seq x y z
N MET A 1 7.95 4.06 -7.35
CA MET A 1 8.26 2.97 -6.39
C MET A 1 9.56 3.24 -5.64
N LEU A 2 10.73 3.30 -6.30
CA LEU A 2 12.00 3.61 -5.61
C LEU A 2 11.99 4.98 -4.90
N THR A 3 11.38 6.00 -5.52
CA THR A 3 11.17 7.32 -4.91
C THR A 3 10.29 7.27 -3.67
N LEU A 4 9.27 6.40 -3.67
CA LEU A 4 8.36 6.19 -2.53
C LEU A 4 9.05 5.46 -1.37
N VAL A 5 9.89 4.46 -1.67
CA VAL A 5 10.71 3.80 -0.64
C VAL A 5 11.62 4.82 0.03
N SER A 6 12.31 5.66 -0.77
CA SER A 6 13.18 6.72 -0.25
C SER A 6 12.43 7.72 0.63
N SER A 7 11.30 8.26 0.15
CA SER A 7 10.49 9.20 0.95
C SER A 7 9.94 8.57 2.23
N THR A 8 9.61 7.26 2.20
CA THR A 8 9.14 6.52 3.37
C THR A 8 10.26 6.30 4.39
N LYS A 9 11.48 6.01 3.96
CA LYS A 9 12.66 5.95 4.84
C LYS A 9 12.91 7.28 5.54
N THR A 10 12.82 8.40 4.81
CA THR A 10 12.91 9.74 5.38
C THR A 10 11.79 10.00 6.39
N ALA A 11 10.55 9.65 6.07
CA ALA A 11 9.42 9.80 6.97
C ALA A 11 9.60 9.01 8.27
N LEU A 12 10.15 7.79 8.20
CA LEU A 12 10.49 6.99 9.39
C LEU A 12 11.52 7.71 10.27
N LYS A 13 12.62 8.18 9.67
CA LYS A 13 13.68 8.91 10.38
C LYS A 13 13.12 10.14 11.10
N GLU A 14 12.39 10.98 10.38
CA GLU A 14 11.79 12.19 10.94
C GLU A 14 10.79 11.89 12.06
N SER A 15 9.99 10.81 11.92
CA SER A 15 9.01 10.43 12.95
C SER A 15 9.69 9.99 14.26
N ILE A 16 10.86 9.34 14.18
CA ILE A 16 11.64 8.99 15.36
C ILE A 16 12.23 10.27 15.97
N LEU A 17 12.91 11.09 15.16
CA LEU A 17 13.59 12.31 15.64
C LEU A 17 12.62 13.34 16.24
N SER A 18 11.39 13.45 15.72
CA SER A 18 10.41 14.40 16.26
C SER A 18 9.86 14.04 17.65
N HIS A 19 10.19 12.86 18.18
CA HIS A 19 9.67 12.36 19.45
C HIS A 19 10.77 11.97 20.46
N ILE A 20 12.04 12.04 20.04
CA ILE A 20 13.19 11.68 20.87
C ILE A 20 14.10 12.90 20.93
N ASP A 21 13.98 13.66 22.01
CA ASP A 21 14.50 15.03 22.14
C ASP A 21 15.95 15.08 22.70
N ASN A 22 16.79 14.10 22.33
CA ASN A 22 18.16 14.02 22.83
C ASN A 22 19.16 14.30 21.72
N SER A 23 20.03 15.29 21.94
CA SER A 23 21.19 15.66 21.09
C SER A 23 22.17 14.50 20.83
N GLU A 24 22.01 13.37 21.50
CA GLU A 24 22.82 12.15 21.37
C GLU A 24 22.18 11.05 20.51
N THR A 25 20.91 11.20 20.08
CA THR A 25 20.23 10.14 19.31
C THR A 25 20.64 10.22 17.84
N HIS A 26 21.73 9.54 17.50
CA HIS A 26 22.15 9.37 16.11
C HIS A 26 21.43 8.16 15.49
N ILE A 27 20.61 8.41 14.46
CA ILE A 27 20.02 7.36 13.64
C ILE A 27 20.82 7.25 12.35
N ASP A 28 21.54 6.15 12.20
CA ASP A 28 22.28 5.89 10.96
C ASP A 28 21.30 5.55 9.83
N ASN A 29 21.52 6.17 8.67
CA ASN A 29 20.76 5.82 7.47
C ASN A 29 20.98 4.36 7.08
N GLN A 30 22.14 3.78 7.39
CA GLN A 30 22.40 2.38 7.14
C GLN A 30 21.49 1.47 7.96
N GLU A 31 21.29 1.74 9.25
CA GLU A 31 20.37 0.97 10.10
C GLU A 31 18.92 0.99 9.56
N ILE A 32 18.48 2.12 9.02
CA ILE A 32 17.17 2.20 8.34
C ILE A 32 17.18 1.37 7.06
N ASN A 33 18.25 1.43 6.27
CA ASN A 33 18.36 0.68 5.01
C ASN A 33 18.39 -0.83 5.21
N ASP A 34 18.95 -1.30 6.32
CA ASP A 34 19.10 -2.71 6.66
C ASP A 34 17.81 -3.37 7.14
N LEU A 35 16.74 -2.60 7.38
CA LEU A 35 15.42 -3.15 7.67
C LEU A 35 14.91 -3.96 6.46
N ASP A 36 14.63 -5.24 6.68
CA ASP A 36 14.03 -6.14 5.69
C ASP A 36 12.51 -5.88 5.53
N ILE A 37 12.18 -4.66 5.09
CA ILE A 37 10.79 -4.19 4.88
C ILE A 37 10.66 -3.36 3.58
N TRP A 38 11.76 -3.16 2.85
CA TRP A 38 11.83 -2.26 1.69
C TRP A 38 11.71 -2.95 0.33
N ASP A 39 11.61 -4.28 0.30
CA ASP A 39 11.45 -5.02 -0.96
C ASP A 39 10.12 -4.66 -1.62
N ILE A 40 10.19 -4.25 -2.88
CA ILE A 40 9.04 -3.81 -3.68
C ILE A 40 8.36 -4.97 -4.43
N ASN A 41 9.00 -6.13 -4.49
CA ASN A 41 8.45 -7.30 -5.15
C ASN A 41 7.49 -8.01 -4.20
N ILE A 42 6.29 -8.32 -4.69
CA ILE A 42 5.32 -9.08 -3.92
C ILE A 42 5.86 -10.49 -3.71
N ASP A 43 5.89 -10.92 -2.46
CA ASP A 43 6.25 -12.26 -2.05
C ASP A 43 5.28 -12.70 -0.95
N ASN A 44 4.68 -13.87 -1.09
CA ASN A 44 3.71 -14.38 -0.13
C ASN A 44 4.36 -15.02 1.10
N ASN A 45 5.67 -15.29 1.04
CA ASN A 45 6.41 -15.98 2.09
C ASN A 45 7.19 -15.03 3.01
N LYS A 46 7.28 -13.75 2.68
CA LYS A 46 7.98 -12.74 3.48
C LYS A 46 7.22 -11.41 3.49
N PHE A 47 7.53 -10.59 4.47
CA PHE A 47 7.01 -9.23 4.54
C PHE A 47 7.67 -8.36 3.47
N THR A 48 6.87 -7.53 2.78
CA THR A 48 7.37 -6.64 1.73
C THR A 48 6.93 -5.20 1.97
N PHE A 49 7.53 -4.25 1.25
CA PHE A 49 7.12 -2.85 1.28
C PHE A 49 5.65 -2.67 0.87
N ILE A 50 5.13 -3.56 0.02
CA ILE A 50 3.72 -3.57 -0.37
C ILE A 50 2.81 -3.83 0.85
N ASP A 51 3.23 -4.68 1.79
CA ASP A 51 2.46 -4.97 2.99
C ASP A 51 2.51 -3.82 3.98
N LEU A 52 3.63 -3.10 4.03
CA LEU A 52 3.75 -1.83 4.76
C LEU A 52 2.77 -0.77 4.21
N ILE A 53 2.70 -0.62 2.88
CA ILE A 53 1.74 0.27 2.21
C ILE A 53 0.29 -0.09 2.55
N LYS A 54 -0.03 -1.40 2.61
CA LYS A 54 -1.36 -1.89 3.03
C LYS A 54 -1.67 -1.61 4.51
N GLY A 55 -0.67 -1.21 5.29
CA GLY A 55 -0.81 -0.79 6.68
C GLY A 55 -0.42 -1.86 7.70
N PHE A 56 0.18 -2.98 7.27
CA PHE A 56 0.76 -3.94 8.20
C PHE A 56 2.07 -3.39 8.77
N ILE A 57 2.27 -3.53 10.08
CA ILE A 57 3.49 -3.09 10.76
C ILE A 57 4.25 -4.35 11.23
N PRO A 58 5.45 -4.60 10.71
CA PRO A 58 6.20 -5.78 11.10
C PRO A 58 6.86 -5.58 12.47
N LYS A 59 7.09 -6.70 13.15
CA LYS A 59 7.64 -6.71 14.52
C LYS A 59 9.07 -6.14 14.57
N ASN A 60 9.88 -6.37 13.54
CA ASN A 60 11.23 -5.82 13.43
C ASN A 60 11.25 -4.29 13.41
N LEU A 61 10.31 -3.64 12.69
CA LEU A 61 10.17 -2.18 12.69
C LEU A 61 9.78 -1.65 14.07
N SER A 62 8.89 -2.36 14.76
CA SER A 62 8.49 -1.99 16.12
C SER A 62 9.67 -2.08 17.10
N HIS A 63 10.47 -3.15 17.01
CA HIS A 63 11.68 -3.31 17.83
C HIS A 63 12.76 -2.27 17.51
N PHE A 64 12.95 -1.94 16.24
CA PHE A 64 13.86 -0.89 15.81
C PHE A 64 13.51 0.44 16.48
N ILE A 65 12.24 0.85 16.48
CA ILE A 65 11.79 2.09 17.13
C ILE A 65 11.84 1.99 18.67
N ASP A 66 11.56 0.81 19.23
CA ASP A 66 11.62 0.56 20.67
C ASP A 66 13.05 0.76 21.22
N HIS A 67 14.08 0.43 20.43
CA HIS A 67 15.49 0.67 20.78
C HIS A 67 15.78 2.13 21.13
N PHE A 68 15.22 3.07 20.37
CA PHE A 68 15.41 4.51 20.61
C PHE A 68 14.44 5.03 21.68
N SER A 69 13.17 4.62 21.63
CA SER A 69 12.13 5.18 22.49
C SER A 69 12.13 4.65 23.92
N LYS A 70 12.62 3.41 24.15
CA LYS A 70 12.69 2.71 25.44
C LYS A 70 11.35 2.63 26.21
N GLN A 71 10.24 2.97 25.56
CA GLN A 71 8.91 3.07 26.14
C GLN A 71 7.86 2.71 25.08
N LYS A 72 7.14 1.61 25.28
CA LYS A 72 6.10 1.11 24.35
C LYS A 72 5.08 2.16 23.92
N LYS A 73 4.69 3.05 24.84
CA LYS A 73 3.72 4.13 24.55
C LYS A 73 4.30 5.15 23.56
N LEU A 74 5.60 5.45 23.67
CA LEU A 74 6.29 6.35 22.76
C LEU A 74 6.53 5.66 21.41
N THR A 75 6.94 4.38 21.39
CA THR A 75 7.03 3.56 20.17
C THR A 75 5.73 3.59 19.37
N SER A 76 4.60 3.41 20.06
CA SER A 76 3.27 3.42 19.43
C SER A 76 2.93 4.79 18.83
N LYS A 77 3.30 5.89 19.50
CA LYS A 77 3.12 7.26 18.97
C LYS A 77 3.98 7.50 17.72
N ILE A 78 5.25 7.06 17.74
CA ILE A 78 6.16 7.18 16.61
C ILE A 78 5.64 6.38 15.41
N LEU A 79 5.23 5.12 15.63
CA LEU A 79 4.63 4.28 14.59
C LEU A 79 3.37 4.90 13.99
N TYR A 80 2.50 5.48 14.82
CA TYR A 80 1.31 6.18 14.35
C TYR A 80 1.69 7.37 13.46
N GLN A 81 2.62 8.21 13.90
CA GLN A 81 3.06 9.38 13.14
C GLN A 81 3.74 8.99 11.82
N PHE A 82 4.58 7.97 11.85
CA PHE A 82 5.19 7.38 10.66
C PHE A 82 4.12 6.91 9.66
N ARG A 83 3.14 6.13 10.14
CA ARG A 83 2.03 5.65 9.31
C ARG A 83 1.20 6.78 8.72
N MET A 84 0.96 7.85 9.48
CA MET A 84 0.23 9.02 8.99
C MET A 84 0.99 9.76 7.90
N LYS A 85 2.30 10.00 8.07
CA LYS A 85 3.15 10.64 7.04
C LYS A 85 3.20 9.82 5.76
N MET A 86 3.50 8.52 5.89
CA MET A 86 3.56 7.59 4.75
C MET A 86 2.20 7.49 4.06
N GLY A 87 1.11 7.29 4.82
CA GLY A 87 -0.24 7.18 4.30
C GLY A 87 -0.70 8.43 3.58
N HIS A 88 -0.42 9.62 4.12
CA HIS A 88 -0.74 10.88 3.47
C HIS A 88 -0.02 11.03 2.11
N HIS A 89 1.27 10.72 2.06
CA HIS A 89 2.04 10.77 0.81
C HIS A 89 1.51 9.78 -0.22
N ILE A 90 1.27 8.51 0.17
CA ILE A 90 0.73 7.49 -0.73
C ILE A 90 -0.66 7.88 -1.24
N PHE A 91 -1.50 8.41 -0.35
CA PHE A 91 -2.86 8.82 -0.71
C PHE A 91 -2.86 9.88 -1.80
N HIS A 92 -2.10 10.95 -1.63
CA HIS A 92 -2.09 12.06 -2.58
C HIS A 92 -1.34 11.72 -3.87
N GLU A 93 -0.20 11.03 -3.77
CA GLU A 93 0.64 10.76 -4.94
C GLU A 93 0.15 9.60 -5.81
N TYR A 94 -0.56 8.63 -5.22
CA TYR A 94 -0.93 7.40 -5.90
C TYR A 94 -2.43 7.13 -5.86
N TRP A 95 -3.05 7.06 -4.68
CA TRP A 95 -4.47 6.67 -4.58
C TRP A 95 -5.39 7.68 -5.24
N LEU A 96 -5.18 8.98 -5.00
CA LEU A 96 -6.01 10.04 -5.59
C LEU A 96 -5.94 10.04 -7.12
N LYS A 97 -4.72 9.95 -7.68
CA LYS A 97 -4.53 9.88 -9.15
C LYS A 97 -5.21 8.64 -9.74
N ARG A 98 -5.06 7.49 -9.10
CA ARG A 98 -5.74 6.25 -9.49
C ARG A 98 -7.27 6.40 -9.45
N CYS A 99 -7.82 7.04 -8.42
CA CYS A 99 -9.25 7.31 -8.32
C CYS A 99 -9.73 8.20 -9.48
N GLN A 100 -8.99 9.26 -9.80
CA GLN A 100 -9.33 10.16 -10.91
C GLN A 100 -9.29 9.44 -12.27
N GLU A 101 -8.28 8.61 -12.51
CA GLU A 101 -8.20 7.78 -13.71
C GLU A 101 -9.35 6.79 -13.80
N MET A 102 -9.75 6.19 -12.67
CA MET A 102 -10.90 5.30 -12.60
C MET A 102 -12.20 6.03 -12.95
N GLU A 103 -12.44 7.19 -12.35
CA GLU A 103 -13.62 8.01 -12.63
C GLU A 103 -13.72 8.42 -14.11
N LYS A 104 -12.59 8.72 -14.75
CA LYS A 104 -12.57 9.00 -16.19
C LYS A 104 -12.98 7.78 -17.01
N LYS A 105 -12.40 6.61 -16.71
CA LYS A 105 -12.73 5.37 -17.41
C LYS A 105 -14.18 4.95 -17.22
N ASP A 106 -14.70 5.11 -16.01
CA ASP A 106 -16.11 4.85 -15.72
C ASP A 106 -17.02 5.71 -16.59
N LYS A 107 -16.70 7.01 -16.74
CA LYS A 107 -17.44 7.91 -17.64
C LYS A 107 -17.35 7.45 -19.10
N ASP A 108 -16.15 7.11 -19.56
CA ASP A 108 -15.91 6.68 -20.95
C ASP A 108 -16.67 5.37 -21.27
N LEU A 109 -16.85 4.49 -20.28
CA LEU A 109 -17.59 3.22 -20.40
C LEU A 109 -19.08 3.33 -20.05
N GLY A 110 -19.59 4.52 -19.71
CA GLY A 110 -20.98 4.71 -19.27
C GLY A 110 -21.31 4.06 -17.91
N ILE A 111 -20.29 3.70 -17.12
CA ILE A 111 -20.44 3.11 -15.79
C ILE A 111 -20.81 4.21 -14.79
N ASN A 112 -22.09 4.24 -14.41
CA ASN A 112 -22.60 5.19 -13.43
C ASN A 112 -22.74 4.58 -12.02
N LYS A 113 -23.01 5.43 -11.02
CA LYS A 113 -23.16 5.02 -9.62
C LYS A 113 -24.24 3.94 -9.42
N ASN A 114 -25.32 3.96 -10.21
CA ASN A 114 -26.39 2.96 -10.11
C ASN A 114 -25.93 1.61 -10.65
N LEU A 115 -25.14 1.61 -11.74
CA LEU A 115 -24.55 0.39 -12.27
C LEU A 115 -23.59 -0.22 -11.23
N LYS A 116 -22.66 0.56 -10.67
CA LYS A 116 -21.75 0.07 -9.62
C LYS A 116 -22.50 -0.52 -8.42
N LYS A 117 -23.56 0.14 -7.96
CA LYS A 117 -24.40 -0.35 -6.85
C LYS A 117 -25.08 -1.69 -7.12
N ARG A 118 -25.43 -1.99 -8.39
CA ARG A 118 -26.01 -3.29 -8.76
C ARG A 118 -24.99 -4.44 -8.68
N HIS A 119 -23.71 -4.11 -8.76
CA HIS A 119 -22.58 -5.02 -8.68
C HIS A 119 -21.94 -5.06 -7.28
N TYR A 120 -22.22 -4.07 -6.43
CA TYR A 120 -21.66 -3.96 -5.09
C TYR A 120 -22.25 -5.01 -4.14
N GLY A 121 -21.41 -5.83 -3.49
CA GLY A 121 -21.85 -6.86 -2.55
C GLY A 121 -22.58 -8.05 -3.20
N VAL A 122 -22.57 -8.16 -4.53
CA VAL A 122 -22.89 -9.41 -5.21
C VAL A 122 -21.70 -10.32 -4.97
N ASP A 123 -21.91 -11.43 -4.26
CA ASP A 123 -20.88 -12.41 -3.92
C ASP A 123 -19.97 -12.65 -5.14
N CYS A 124 -18.77 -12.09 -5.10
CA CYS A 124 -17.69 -12.49 -5.97
C CYS A 124 -17.30 -13.88 -5.49
N LEU A 125 -18.08 -14.89 -5.92
CA LEU A 125 -17.89 -16.31 -5.65
C LEU A 125 -16.41 -16.66 -5.80
N TYR A 126 -15.63 -16.59 -4.71
CA TYR A 126 -14.35 -17.24 -4.37
C TYR A 126 -13.35 -17.67 -5.48
N ARG A 127 -13.48 -17.21 -6.74
CA ARG A 127 -12.89 -17.84 -7.93
C ARG A 127 -11.87 -16.98 -8.67
N LEU A 128 -11.55 -15.77 -8.20
CA LEU A 128 -10.55 -14.94 -8.88
C LEU A 128 -9.10 -15.15 -8.41
N ARG A 129 -8.83 -16.14 -7.55
CA ARG A 129 -7.49 -16.72 -7.37
C ARG A 129 -7.27 -18.07 -8.04
N GLN A 130 -8.20 -18.54 -8.88
CA GLN A 130 -7.82 -19.56 -9.86
C GLN A 130 -7.15 -18.85 -11.03
N GLN A 131 -5.89 -19.19 -11.28
CA GLN A 131 -5.17 -18.81 -12.49
C GLN A 131 -6.02 -19.30 -13.67
N SER A 132 -6.61 -18.38 -14.45
CA SER A 132 -7.48 -18.80 -15.55
C SER A 132 -6.61 -19.53 -16.58
N THR A 133 -7.01 -20.76 -16.93
CA THR A 133 -6.41 -21.54 -18.01
C THR A 133 -6.82 -21.05 -19.41
N ILE A 134 -7.72 -20.06 -19.46
CA ILE A 134 -8.19 -19.42 -20.69
C ILE A 134 -7.30 -18.19 -20.94
N ASN A 135 -6.76 -18.10 -22.15
CA ASN A 135 -5.89 -17.03 -22.64
C ASN A 135 -6.42 -15.64 -22.25
N LYS A 136 -5.94 -15.11 -21.12
CA LYS A 136 -6.42 -13.86 -20.49
C LYS A 136 -5.93 -12.60 -21.21
N TYR A 137 -5.29 -12.76 -22.36
CA TYR A 137 -4.40 -11.81 -23.01
C TYR A 137 -4.58 -11.85 -24.53
N GLU A 138 -5.80 -11.65 -25.02
CA GLU A 138 -6.03 -11.59 -26.46
C GLU A 138 -5.42 -10.33 -27.09
N ASP A 139 -5.14 -9.27 -26.30
CA ASP A 139 -4.47 -8.06 -26.77
C ASP A 139 -3.67 -7.32 -25.68
N LEU A 140 -2.91 -6.30 -26.09
CA LEU A 140 -2.13 -5.42 -25.20
C LEU A 140 -3.02 -4.65 -24.21
N ILE A 141 -4.28 -4.41 -24.58
CA ILE A 141 -5.26 -3.71 -23.74
C ILE A 141 -5.68 -4.60 -22.57
N GLY A 142 -5.91 -5.89 -22.82
CA GLY A 142 -6.23 -6.90 -21.81
C GLY A 142 -5.07 -7.13 -20.83
N ILE A 143 -3.83 -7.19 -21.33
CA ILE A 143 -2.63 -7.25 -20.47
C ILE A 143 -2.56 -6.01 -19.57
N ARG A 144 -2.72 -4.81 -20.16
CA ARG A 144 -2.69 -3.54 -19.44
C ARG A 144 -3.78 -3.51 -18.36
N ASN A 145 -5.01 -3.86 -18.71
CA ASN A 145 -6.14 -3.85 -17.79
C ASN A 145 -5.97 -4.88 -16.66
N ASN A 146 -5.40 -6.06 -16.95
CA ASN A 146 -5.10 -7.05 -15.92
C ASN A 146 -4.03 -6.55 -14.93
N ILE A 147 -2.99 -5.86 -15.41
CA ILE A 147 -1.95 -5.27 -14.54
C ILE A 147 -2.55 -4.19 -13.62
N TYR A 148 -3.44 -3.34 -14.15
CA TYR A 148 -3.99 -2.23 -13.36
C TYR A 148 -5.19 -2.63 -12.49
N TYR A 149 -6.00 -3.62 -12.90
CA TYR A 149 -7.35 -3.89 -12.37
C TYR A 149 -7.68 -5.36 -12.11
N GLY A 150 -6.82 -6.32 -12.46
CA GLY A 150 -6.98 -7.74 -12.08
C GLY A 150 -7.89 -8.61 -12.95
N SER A 151 -8.59 -8.04 -13.95
CA SER A 151 -9.17 -8.70 -15.14
C SER A 151 -10.28 -7.83 -15.74
N ASP A 152 -11.43 -7.76 -15.07
CA ASP A 152 -12.62 -7.00 -15.45
C ASP A 152 -12.90 -5.85 -14.45
N ILE A 153 -13.22 -4.66 -14.98
CA ILE A 153 -13.51 -3.46 -14.19
C ILE A 153 -14.83 -3.59 -13.41
N LEU A 154 -15.81 -4.35 -13.93
CA LEU A 154 -17.03 -4.66 -13.19
C LEU A 154 -16.77 -5.75 -12.14
N GLY A 155 -16.01 -6.79 -12.49
CA GLY A 155 -15.49 -7.77 -11.53
C GLY A 155 -14.69 -7.17 -10.36
N TYR A 156 -14.03 -6.03 -10.55
CA TYR A 156 -13.41 -5.27 -9.46
C TYR A 156 -14.43 -4.78 -8.43
N TYR A 157 -15.61 -4.32 -8.87
CA TYR A 157 -16.69 -3.87 -7.97
C TYR A 157 -17.43 -5.02 -7.30
N ASP A 158 -17.55 -6.16 -7.98
CA ASP A 158 -18.05 -7.40 -7.36
C ASP A 158 -17.16 -7.82 -6.17
N SER A 159 -15.86 -7.48 -6.23
CA SER A 159 -14.83 -7.84 -5.23
C SER A 159 -14.77 -6.93 -3.99
N CYS A 160 -15.57 -5.85 -3.95
CA CYS A 160 -15.58 -4.92 -2.83
C CYS A 160 -16.70 -5.29 -1.85
N THR A 161 -16.35 -5.96 -0.75
CA THR A 161 -17.24 -6.10 0.42
C THR A 161 -17.19 -4.85 1.31
N PRO A 162 -18.26 -4.53 2.07
CA PRO A 162 -18.25 -3.45 3.05
C PRO A 162 -17.17 -3.60 4.12
#